data_AF-A0A3C1V7M6-F1
#
_entry.id   AF-A0A3C1V7M6-F1
#
_cell.length_a   1.000
_cell.length_b   1.000
_cell.length_c   1.000
_cell.angle_alpha   90.00
_cell.angle_beta   90.00
_cell.angle_gamma   90.00
#
_symmetry.space_group_name_H-M   'P 1'
#
loop_
_entity.id
_entity.type
_entity.pdbx_description
1 polymer ?
#
loop_
_entity_poly.entity_id
_entity_poly.type
_entity_poly.pdbx_seq_one_letter_code
_entity_poly.pdbx_strand_id
1 'polypeptide(L)' 'RWQWSLQDVPVKVAHYEAVIRDRPFLDEMRTKFDLVILDEAQRIKNRASQTSKAVCSIPRKRSWALTGTPVENRSEDLVG' A
#
# COMPACT_ATOMS: atom_id res chain seq x y z
N ARG A 1 4.53 -4.57 13.84
CA ARG A 1 5.29 -5.84 13.85
C ARG A 1 4.41 -7.07 14.12
N TRP A 2 3.78 -7.26 15.29
CA TRP A 2 2.93 -8.45 15.58
C TRP A 2 1.66 -8.57 14.73
N GLN A 3 1.07 -7.45 14.28
CA GLN A 3 -0.18 -7.47 13.50
C GLN A 3 -0.08 -8.24 12.17
N TRP A 4 1.13 -8.32 11.60
CA TRP A 4 1.37 -8.95 10.31
C TRP A 4 1.41 -10.49 10.44
N SER A 5 1.86 -11.01 11.59
CA SER A 5 1.97 -12.46 11.83
C SER A 5 0.65 -13.15 12.20
N LEU A 6 -0.43 -12.39 12.40
CA LEU A 6 -1.74 -12.96 12.72
C LEU A 6 -2.39 -13.54 11.46
N GLN A 7 -2.32 -14.87 11.32
CA GLN A 7 -2.82 -15.57 10.14
C GLN A 7 -4.35 -15.60 10.08
N ASP A 8 -5.02 -15.74 11.22
CA ASP A 8 -6.49 -15.86 11.31
C ASP A 8 -7.24 -14.53 11.26
N VAL A 9 -6.53 -13.43 10.99
CA VAL A 9 -7.13 -12.10 10.90
C VAL A 9 -7.38 -11.74 9.43
N PRO A 10 -8.65 -11.67 8.98
CA PRO A 10 -8.99 -11.49 7.57
C PRO A 10 -8.67 -10.09 7.05
N VAL A 11 -8.66 -9.07 7.92
CA VAL A 11 -8.43 -7.67 7.56
C VAL A 11 -7.35 -7.08 8.45
N LYS A 12 -6.32 -6.50 7.82
CA LYS A 12 -5.21 -5.81 8.51
C LYS A 12 -5.24 -4.34 8.13
N VAL A 13 -5.19 -3.46 9.13
CA VAL A 13 -5.21 -2.00 8.94
C VAL A 13 -3.88 -1.42 9.42
N ALA A 14 -3.27 -0.57 8.61
CA ALA A 14 -2.03 0.11 8.93
C ALA A 14 -1.99 1.49 8.30
N HIS A 15 -1.32 2.43 8.96
CA HIS A 15 -0.97 3.71 8.37
C HIS A 15 0.29 3.56 7.48
N TYR A 16 0.48 4.48 6.55
CA TYR A 16 1.57 4.44 5.56
C TYR A 16 2.96 4.29 6.18
N GLU A 17 3.24 5.01 7.26
CA GLU A 17 4.55 5.01 7.91
C GLU A 17 4.84 3.67 8.61
N ALA A 18 3.81 2.97 9.11
CA ALA A 18 3.97 1.62 9.65
C ALA A 18 4.36 0.63 8.55
N VAL A 19 3.82 0.77 7.33
CA VAL A 19 4.20 -0.08 6.19
C VAL A 19 5.66 0.13 5.81
N ILE A 20 6.13 1.38 5.79
CA ILE A 20 7.53 1.70 5.50
C ILE A 20 8.46 1.08 6.55
N ARG A 21 8.14 1.31 7.83
CA ARG A 21 8.95 0.81 8.96
C ARG A 21 8.98 -0.71 9.01
N ASP A 22 7.86 -1.35 8.74
CA ASP A 22 7.71 -2.80 8.84
C ASP A 22 7.97 -3.51 7.49
N ARG A 23 8.44 -2.79 6.47
CA ARG A 23 8.71 -3.34 5.12
C ARG A 23 9.59 -4.59 5.12
N PRO A 24 10.73 -4.64 5.84
CA PRO A 24 11.56 -5.84 5.86
C PRO A 24 10.79 -7.09 6.32
N PHE A 25 9.88 -6.92 7.29
CA PHE A 25 9.04 -8.01 7.79
C PHE A 25 7.98 -8.45 6.79
N LEU A 26 7.38 -7.50 6.07
CA LEU A 26 6.43 -7.80 4.99
C LEU A 26 7.09 -8.59 3.86
N ASP A 27 8.33 -8.23 3.51
CA ASP A 27 9.12 -8.91 2.49
C ASP A 27 9.47 -10.35 2.92
N GLU A 28 9.84 -10.55 4.19
CA GLU A 28 10.13 -11.87 4.78
C GLU A 28 8.91 -12.79 4.81
N MET A 29 7.73 -12.27 5.19
CA MET A 29 6.52 -13.10 5.28
C MET A 29 6.03 -13.62 3.91
N ARG A 30 6.44 -12.98 2.81
CA ARG A 30 6.04 -13.32 1.43
C ARG A 30 4.53 -13.52 1.23
N THR A 31 3.72 -12.92 2.10
CA THR A 31 2.26 -13.11 2.11
C THR A 31 1.66 -12.29 0.97
N LYS A 32 0.80 -12.93 0.18
CA LYS A 32 0.08 -12.28 -0.92
C LYS A 32 -1.32 -11.91 -0.48
N PHE A 33 -1.62 -10.62 -0.47
CA PHE A 33 -2.95 -10.11 -0.15
C PHE A 33 -3.91 -10.28 -1.34
N ASP A 34 -5.17 -10.62 -1.08
CA ASP A 34 -6.18 -10.65 -2.14
C ASP A 34 -6.59 -9.24 -2.59
N LEU A 35 -6.61 -8.29 -1.66
CA LEU A 35 -6.95 -6.88 -1.90
C LEU A 35 -6.12 -5.98 -0.99
N VAL A 36 -5.59 -4.89 -1.56
CA VAL A 36 -5.02 -3.76 -0.81
C VAL A 36 -5.82 -2.51 -1.11
N ILE A 37 -6.29 -1.83 -0.07
CA ILE A 37 -7.03 -0.57 -0.19
C ILE A 37 -6.12 0.55 0.30
N LEU A 38 -5.97 1.58 -0.51
CA LEU A 38 -5.16 2.76 -0.23
C LEU A 38 -6.11 3.93 -0.04
N ASP A 39 -6.24 4.36 1.21
CA ASP A 39 -7.03 5.54 1.54
C ASP A 39 -6.19 6.81 1.37
N GLU A 40 -6.84 7.89 0.96
CA GLU A 40 -6.19 9.16 0.59
C GLU A 40 -4.99 8.97 -0.35
N ALA A 41 -5.23 8.27 -1.47
CA ALA A 41 -4.20 7.82 -2.41
C ALA A 41 -3.34 8.94 -3.02
N GLN A 42 -3.76 10.20 -2.96
CA GLN A 42 -2.93 11.36 -3.32
C GLN A 42 -1.65 11.44 -2.49
N ARG A 43 -1.60 10.83 -1.29
CA ARG A 43 -0.37 10.74 -0.47
C ARG A 43 0.75 9.95 -1.13
N ILE A 44 0.45 9.06 -2.07
CA ILE A 44 1.44 8.21 -2.75
C ILE A 44 1.62 8.55 -4.24
N LYS A 45 1.13 9.72 -4.67
CA LYS A 45 1.19 10.18 -6.07
C LYS A 45 2.61 10.18 -6.65
N ASN A 46 3.60 10.54 -5.82
CA ASN A 46 4.99 10.52 -6.24
C ASN A 46 5.55 9.09 -6.15
N ARG A 47 5.60 8.39 -7.29
CA ARG A 47 6.18 7.03 -7.42
C ARG A 47 7.64 6.92 -6.99
N ALA A 48 8.39 8.02 -7.03
CA ALA A 48 9.79 8.03 -6.57
C ALA A 48 9.91 8.02 -5.04
N SER A 49 8.85 8.40 -4.32
CA SER A 49 8.85 8.45 -2.85
C SER A 49 9.01 7.06 -2.22
N GLN A 50 9.67 7.02 -1.06
CA GLN A 50 9.85 5.78 -0.30
C GLN A 50 8.50 5.17 0.09
N THR A 51 7.52 6.00 0.44
CA THR A 51 6.15 5.59 0.76
C THR A 51 5.49 4.89 -0.42
N SER A 52 5.50 5.51 -1.60
CA SER A 52 4.90 4.92 -2.80
C SER A 52 5.59 3.59 -3.16
N LYS A 53 6.92 3.53 -3.11
CA LYS A 53 7.68 2.28 -3.36
C LYS A 53 7.34 1.17 -2.35
N ALA A 54 7.25 1.49 -1.06
CA ALA A 54 6.95 0.51 -0.03
C ALA A 54 5.52 -0.05 -0.14
N VAL A 55 4.54 0.83 -0.40
CA VAL A 55 3.13 0.44 -0.54
C VAL A 55 2.88 -0.31 -1.85
N CYS A 56 3.51 0.12 -2.95
CA CYS A 56 3.38 -0.53 -4.25
C CYS A 56 4.14 -1.86 -4.32
N SER A 57 5.13 -2.10 -3.46
CA SER A 57 5.81 -3.41 -3.40
C SER A 57 5.04 -4.48 -2.63
N ILE A 58 3.95 -4.13 -1.93
CA ILE A 58 3.14 -5.12 -1.20
C ILE A 58 2.55 -6.12 -2.21
N PRO A 59 2.84 -7.43 -2.08
CA PRO A 59 2.30 -8.45 -2.98
C PRO A 59 0.77 -8.52 -2.87
N ARG A 60 0.07 -8.29 -3.99
CA ARG A 60 -1.40 -8.25 -4.03
C ARG A 60 -1.99 -8.82 -5.31
N LYS A 61 -3.24 -9.30 -5.27
CA LYS A 61 -4.01 -9.66 -6.46
C LYS A 61 -4.79 -8.47 -7.03
N ARG A 62 -5.32 -7.62 -6.17
CA ARG A 62 -6.14 -6.45 -6.53
C ARG A 62 -5.73 -5.24 -5.69
N SER A 63 -5.94 -4.04 -6.21
CA SER A 63 -5.80 -2.81 -5.43
C SER A 63 -6.86 -1.78 -5.75
N TRP A 64 -7.35 -1.11 -4.72
CA TRP A 64 -8.21 0.07 -4.83
C TRP A 64 -7.52 1.27 -4.22
N ALA A 65 -7.54 2.37 -4.94
CA ALA A 65 -7.08 3.67 -4.49
C ALA A 65 -8.31 4.56 -4.28
N LEU A 66 -8.54 4.97 -3.04
CA LEU A 66 -9.61 5.86 -2.63
C LEU A 66 -9.00 7.23 -2.39
N THR A 67 -9.59 8.28 -2.96
CA THR A 67 -9.13 9.65 -2.75
C THR A 67 -10.29 10.60 -2.98
N GLY A 68 -10.40 11.62 -2.13
CA GLY A 68 -11.34 12.72 -2.33
C GLY A 68 -10.91 13.69 -3.44
N THR A 69 -9.66 13.57 -3.93
CA THR A 69 -9.04 14.47 -4.91
C THR A 69 -8.44 13.65 -6.06
N PRO A 70 -9.26 13.09 -6.96
CA PRO A 70 -8.84 12.06 -7.91
C PRO A 70 -7.86 12.55 -8.99
N VAL A 71 -7.80 13.84 -9.28
CA VAL A 71 -7.01 14.38 -10.40
C VAL A 71 -6.44 15.73 -10.03
N GLU A 72 -5.15 15.76 -9.65
CA GLU A 72 -4.36 16.99 -9.72
C GLU A 72 -3.05 16.71 -10.48
N ASN A 73 -3.15 16.87 -11.81
CA ASN A 73 -2.10 17.35 -12.71
C ASN A 73 -1.00 16.39 -13.22
N ARG A 74 -1.35 15.27 -13.89
CA ARG A 74 -0.70 14.83 -15.15
C ARG A 74 -1.33 13.57 -15.74
N SER A 75 -1.25 13.42 -17.06
CA SER A 75 -1.64 12.20 -17.81
C SER A 75 -0.86 10.94 -17.38
N GLU A 76 0.23 11.11 -16.64
CA GLU A 76 1.04 10.05 -16.03
C GLU A 76 0.34 9.37 -14.82
N ASP A 77 -0.68 10.01 -14.22
CA ASP A 77 -1.43 9.48 -13.07
C ASP A 77 -2.34 8.29 -13.43
N LEU A 78 -2.61 8.08 -14.72
CA LEU A 78 -3.51 7.03 -15.24
C LEU A 78 -2.81 5.72 -15.61
N VAL A 79 -1.48 5.68 -15.62
CA VAL A 79 -0.74 4.49 -16.10
C VAL A 79 -0.45 3.55 -14.93
N GLY A 80 -1.48 2.79 -14.53
CA GLY A 80 -1.41 1.72 -13.54
C GLY A 80 -0.39 0.63 -13.86
#